data_AF-A0A519F520-F1
#
_entry.id   AF-A0A519F520-F1
#
_cell.length_a   1.000
_cell.length_b   1.000
_cell.length_c   1.000
_cell.angle_alpha   90.00
_cell.angle_beta   90.00
_cell.angle_gamma   90.00
#
_symmetry.space_group_name_H-M   'P 1'
#
loop_
_entity.id
_entity.type
_entity.pdbx_description
1 polymer ?
#
loop_
_entity_poly.entity_id
_entity_poly.type
_entity_poly.pdbx_seq_one_letter_code
_entity_poly.pdbx_strand_id
1 'polypeptide(L)'
;MSAAYFITGTDTDVGKTTIATGLLYAARQSGLSTAAGKPMASGCDVKPKGLRNSDAVALSAECSIQLTYNEVNPVAFEPAIAPHLAAREAGVALTVQSLLGPMQHILAKQ
;
A
#
# COMPACT_ATOMS: atom_id res chain seq x y z
N MET A 1 22.26 1.65 -5.10
CA MET A 1 21.33 0.51 -5.01
C MET A 1 20.13 0.97 -4.20
N SER A 2 18.91 0.74 -4.68
CA SER A 2 17.71 0.93 -3.86
C SER A 2 17.54 -0.28 -2.93
N ALA A 3 17.26 -0.01 -1.66
CA ALA A 3 16.91 -1.05 -0.69
C ALA A 3 15.39 -1.24 -0.70
N ALA A 4 14.92 -2.49 -0.68
CA ALA A 4 13.50 -2.82 -0.65
C ALA A 4 13.21 -3.71 0.56
N TYR A 5 12.14 -3.37 1.30
CA TYR A 5 11.74 -4.08 2.50
C TYR A 5 10.30 -4.57 2.37
N PHE A 6 10.08 -5.84 2.68
CA PHE A 6 8.74 -6.42 2.77
C PHE A 6 8.31 -6.50 4.23
N ILE A 7 7.27 -5.74 4.60
CA ILE A 7 6.74 -5.70 5.97
C ILE A 7 5.54 -6.63 6.06
N THR A 8 5.65 -7.67 6.89
CA THR A 8 4.59 -8.65 7.16
C THR A 8 4.26 -8.69 8.66
N GLY A 9 3.16 -9.34 9.02
CA GLY A 9 2.75 -9.55 10.39
C GLY A 9 1.62 -10.58 10.47
N THR A 10 1.50 -11.23 11.61
CA THR A 10 0.59 -12.37 11.82
C THR A 10 -0.87 -11.96 11.98
N ASP A 11 -1.13 -10.71 12.39
CA ASP A 11 -2.48 -10.21 12.65
C ASP A 11 -2.75 -8.88 11.91
N THR A 12 -4.02 -8.52 11.82
CA THR A 12 -4.50 -7.16 11.56
C THR A 12 -4.15 -6.25 12.74
N ASP A 13 -4.00 -4.94 12.48
CA ASP A 13 -3.75 -3.91 13.49
C ASP A 13 -2.54 -4.09 14.44
N VAL A 14 -1.66 -5.05 14.16
CA VAL A 14 -0.39 -5.28 14.89
C VAL A 14 0.67 -4.18 14.67
N GLY A 15 0.32 -3.06 14.03
CA GLY A 15 1.21 -1.90 13.86
C GLY A 15 2.09 -1.92 12.60
N LYS A 16 1.82 -2.79 11.62
CA LYS A 16 2.60 -2.86 10.36
C LYS A 16 2.73 -1.51 9.65
N THR A 17 1.62 -0.78 9.50
CA THR A 17 1.60 0.54 8.85
C THR A 17 2.40 1.56 9.63
N THR A 18 2.29 1.57 10.96
CA THR A 18 3.07 2.45 11.84
C THR A 18 4.58 2.22 11.69
N ILE A 19 5.01 0.96 11.65
CA ILE A 19 6.42 0.63 11.43
C ILE A 19 6.87 1.02 10.02
N ALA A 20 6.08 0.72 8.99
CA ALA A 20 6.42 1.07 7.62
C ALA A 20 6.54 2.59 7.42
N THR A 21 5.58 3.38 7.92
CA THR A 21 5.63 4.85 7.88
C THR A 21 6.82 5.39 8.68
N GLY A 22 7.13 4.84 9.84
CA GLY A 22 8.31 5.21 10.63
C GLY A 22 9.64 4.95 9.89
N LEU A 23 9.76 3.81 9.19
CA LEU A 23 10.93 3.50 8.37
C LEU A 23 11.08 4.46 7.19
N LEU A 24 9.98 4.79 6.50
CA LEU A 24 9.98 5.76 5.41
C LEU A 24 10.35 7.15 5.92
N TYR A 25 9.75 7.59 7.03
CA TYR A 25 10.09 8.84 7.68
C TYR A 25 11.59 8.93 8.01
N ALA A 26 12.14 7.90 8.65
CA ALA A 26 13.57 7.87 9.01
C ALA A 26 14.49 7.90 7.78
N ALA A 27 14.14 7.19 6.71
CA ALA A 27 14.87 7.21 5.45
C ALA A 27 14.84 8.61 4.80
N ARG A 28 13.66 9.26 4.77
CA ARG A 28 13.50 10.64 4.28
C ARG A 28 14.33 11.63 5.09
N GLN A 29 14.33 11.52 6.42
CA GLN A 29 15.15 12.35 7.30
C GLN A 29 16.65 12.14 7.08
N SER A 30 17.04 10.98 6.55
CA SER A 30 18.42 10.67 6.16
C SER A 30 18.76 11.09 4.72
N GLY A 31 17.88 11.83 4.05
CA GLY A 31 18.08 12.34 2.68
C GLY A 31 17.87 11.29 1.58
N LEU A 32 17.28 10.14 1.88
CA LEU A 32 16.98 9.10 0.90
C LEU A 32 15.64 9.35 0.22
N SER A 33 15.50 8.92 -1.04
CA SER A 33 14.20 8.84 -1.69
C SER A 33 13.39 7.68 -1.11
N THR A 34 12.08 7.88 -0.99
CA THR A 34 11.15 6.93 -0.36
C THR A 34 9.95 6.69 -1.25
N ALA A 35 9.55 5.42 -1.32
CA ALA A 35 8.39 4.93 -2.03
C ALA A 35 7.76 3.78 -1.24
N ALA A 36 6.44 3.62 -1.34
CA ALA A 36 5.72 2.60 -0.61
C ALA A 36 4.57 2.03 -1.43
N GLY A 37 4.27 0.76 -1.18
CA GLY A 37 3.15 0.05 -1.78
C GLY A 37 2.33 -0.70 -0.72
N LYS A 38 1.02 -0.58 -0.83
CA LYS A 38 0.00 -1.38 -0.14
C LYS A 38 -0.77 -2.16 -1.22
N PRO A 39 -0.30 -3.36 -1.61
CA PRO A 39 -0.78 -4.04 -2.82
C PRO A 39 -2.28 -4.28 -2.84
N MET A 40 -2.88 -4.47 -1.66
CA MET A 40 -4.32 -4.63 -1.49
C MET A 40 -4.78 -4.05 -0.16
N ALA A 41 -5.97 -3.48 -0.15
CA ALA A 41 -6.63 -2.97 1.04
C ALA A 41 -8.15 -3.19 0.96
N SER A 42 -8.77 -3.34 2.13
CA SER A 42 -10.21 -3.41 2.32
C SER A 42 -10.62 -2.42 3.42
N GLY A 43 -11.92 -2.22 3.65
CA GLY A 43 -12.41 -1.19 4.56
C GLY A 43 -12.07 0.22 4.08
N CYS A 44 -12.13 0.45 2.77
CA CYS A 44 -11.81 1.76 2.20
C CYS A 44 -13.02 2.70 2.29
N ASP A 45 -12.76 3.95 2.64
CA ASP A 45 -13.77 5.00 2.59
C ASP A 45 -14.07 5.40 1.14
N VAL A 46 -15.35 5.56 0.79
CA VAL A 46 -15.75 6.22 -0.45
C VAL A 46 -15.47 7.72 -0.33
N LYS A 47 -14.51 8.23 -1.11
CA LYS A 47 -14.21 9.67 -1.22
C LYS A 47 -14.52 10.16 -2.65
N PRO A 48 -14.62 11.48 -2.90
CA PRO A 48 -14.88 12.01 -4.25
C PRO A 48 -13.86 11.57 -5.32
N LYS A 49 -12.63 11.22 -4.92
CA LYS A 49 -11.56 10.74 -5.81
C LYS A 49 -11.47 9.20 -5.86
N GLY A 50 -12.53 8.50 -5.45
CA GLY A 50 -12.59 7.03 -5.33
C GLY A 50 -12.28 6.52 -3.92
N LEU A 51 -12.14 5.20 -3.80
CA LEU A 51 -11.87 4.52 -2.53
C LEU A 51 -10.54 4.97 -1.90
N ARG A 52 -10.51 5.19 -0.58
CA ARG A 52 -9.31 5.55 0.18
C ARG A 52 -9.17 4.70 1.44
N ASN A 53 -8.07 3.98 1.53
CA ASN A 53 -7.65 3.27 2.71
C ASN A 53 -6.70 4.15 3.54
N SER A 54 -6.91 4.20 4.85
CA SER A 54 -6.10 5.01 5.77
C SER A 54 -4.62 4.60 5.77
N ASP A 55 -4.29 3.31 5.69
CA ASP A 55 -2.90 2.85 5.62
C ASP A 55 -2.23 3.35 4.35
N ALA A 56 -2.89 3.22 3.20
CA ALA A 56 -2.36 3.66 1.92
C ALA A 56 -2.13 5.18 1.89
N VAL A 57 -3.03 5.95 2.50
CA VAL A 57 -2.87 7.41 2.64
C VAL A 57 -1.69 7.74 3.54
N ALA A 58 -1.54 7.06 4.68
CA ALA A 58 -0.42 7.28 5.60
C ALA A 58 0.93 6.94 4.95
N LEU A 59 1.01 5.82 4.22
CA LEU A 59 2.21 5.45 3.45
C LEU A 59 2.53 6.47 2.37
N SER A 60 1.51 6.93 1.62
CA SER A 60 1.68 7.93 0.56
C SER A 60 2.24 9.25 1.09
N ALA A 61 1.87 9.64 2.31
CA ALA A 61 2.33 10.88 2.93
C ALA A 61 3.84 10.88 3.26
N GLU A 62 4.45 9.70 3.42
CA GLU A 62 5.89 9.55 3.68
C GLU A 62 6.71 9.23 2.41
N CYS A 63 6.07 9.10 1.25
CA CYS A 63 6.75 8.97 -0.04
C CYS A 63 7.32 10.32 -0.49
N SER A 64 8.61 10.36 -0.82
CA SER A 64 9.26 11.54 -1.37
C SER A 64 9.10 11.63 -2.88
N ILE A 65 8.94 10.49 -3.57
CA ILE A 65 8.63 10.45 -5.00
C ILE A 65 7.13 10.59 -5.21
N GLN A 66 6.73 11.28 -6.28
CA GLN A 66 5.31 11.43 -6.58
C GLN A 66 4.72 10.11 -7.09
N LEU A 67 3.78 9.58 -6.32
CA LEU A 67 2.98 8.41 -6.66
C LEU A 67 1.51 8.78 -6.65
N THR A 68 0.77 8.26 -7.63
CA THR A 68 -0.69 8.30 -7.58
C THR A 68 -1.21 7.35 -6.51
N TYR A 69 -2.43 7.59 -6.01
CA TYR A 69 -3.05 6.68 -5.04
C TYR A 69 -3.13 5.24 -5.58
N ASN A 70 -3.44 5.07 -6.87
CA ASN A 70 -3.56 3.75 -7.50
C ASN A 70 -2.21 3.05 -7.66
N GLU A 71 -1.10 3.79 -7.72
CA GLU A 71 0.23 3.18 -7.66
C GLU A 71 0.49 2.64 -6.25
N VAL A 72 0.19 3.41 -5.20
CA VAL A 72 0.39 2.97 -3.82
C VAL A 72 -0.56 1.84 -3.44
N ASN A 73 -1.84 1.95 -3.75
CA ASN A 73 -2.87 0.96 -3.42
C ASN A 73 -3.70 0.61 -4.67
N PRO A 74 -3.21 -0.33 -5.50
CA PRO A 74 -3.84 -0.67 -6.79
C PRO A 74 -5.14 -1.46 -6.64
N VAL A 75 -5.29 -2.21 -5.54
CA VAL A 75 -6.51 -2.97 -5.26
C VAL A 75 -7.11 -2.48 -3.95
N ALA A 76 -8.29 -1.89 -4.05
CA ALA A 76 -9.01 -1.29 -2.93
C ALA A 76 -10.45 -1.81 -2.93
N PHE A 77 -10.93 -2.25 -1.76
CA PHE A 77 -12.31 -2.70 -1.56
C PHE A 77 -12.98 -1.88 -0.46
N GLU A 78 -14.26 -1.55 -0.64
CA GLU A 78 -15.06 -0.83 0.35
C GLU A 78 -15.35 -1.67 1.61
N PRO A 79 -15.80 -2.95 1.52
CA PRO A 79 -16.17 -3.71 2.70
C PRO A 79 -15.02 -3.90 3.69
N ALA A 80 -15.28 -3.65 4.98
CA ALA A 80 -14.31 -3.82 6.06
C ALA A 80 -14.18 -5.28 6.51
N ILE A 81 -13.83 -6.16 5.57
CA ILE A 81 -13.60 -7.59 5.78
C ILE A 81 -12.22 -7.97 5.24
N ALA A 82 -11.77 -9.22 5.47
CA ALA A 82 -10.49 -9.67 4.93
C ALA A 82 -10.43 -9.47 3.40
N PRO A 83 -9.35 -8.90 2.84
CA PRO A 83 -9.31 -8.52 1.43
C PRO A 83 -9.64 -9.64 0.42
N HIS A 84 -9.30 -10.89 0.74
CA HIS A 84 -9.62 -12.05 -0.11
C HIS A 84 -11.14 -12.34 -0.16
N LEU A 85 -11.87 -12.05 0.92
CA LEU A 85 -13.33 -12.17 0.96
C LEU A 85 -13.97 -11.02 0.17
N ALA A 86 -13.49 -9.78 0.37
CA ALA A 86 -13.98 -8.62 -0.35
C ALA A 86 -13.77 -8.76 -1.87
N ALA A 87 -12.62 -9.29 -2.29
CA ALA A 87 -12.36 -9.58 -3.70
C ALA A 87 -13.33 -10.62 -4.27
N ARG A 88 -13.60 -11.71 -3.52
CA ARG A 88 -14.56 -12.74 -3.92
C ARG A 88 -15.96 -12.16 -4.09
N GLU A 89 -16.40 -11.30 -3.18
CA GLU A 89 -17.70 -10.62 -3.26
C GLU A 89 -17.78 -9.65 -4.45
N ALA A 90 -16.67 -8.96 -4.75
CA ALA A 90 -16.57 -8.08 -5.91
C ALA A 90 -16.36 -8.81 -7.25
N GLY A 91 -16.25 -10.15 -7.25
CA GLY A 91 -15.93 -10.93 -8.45
C GLY A 91 -14.52 -10.68 -9.01
N VAL A 92 -13.60 -10.18 -8.17
CA VAL A 92 -12.22 -9.86 -8.54
C VAL A 92 -11.30 -11.03 -8.21
N ALA A 93 -10.61 -11.56 -9.22
CA ALA A 93 -9.61 -12.60 -9.04
C ALA A 93 -8.30 -12.01 -8.48
N LEU A 94 -8.06 -12.20 -7.18
CA LEU A 94 -6.78 -11.86 -6.55
C LEU A 94 -5.75 -12.96 -6.78
N THR A 95 -4.68 -12.62 -7.51
CA THR A 95 -3.53 -13.51 -7.71
C THR A 95 -2.24 -12.81 -7.31
N VAL A 96 -1.22 -13.56 -6.90
CA VAL A 96 0.11 -12.98 -6.62
C VAL A 96 0.63 -12.19 -7.82
N GLN A 97 0.44 -12.73 -9.03
CA GLN A 97 0.87 -12.07 -10.27
C GLN A 97 0.20 -10.70 -10.48
N SER A 98 -1.10 -10.60 -10.19
CA SER A 98 -1.85 -9.33 -10.30
C SER A 98 -1.36 -8.25 -9.33
N LEU A 99 -0.83 -8.66 -8.17
CA LEU A 99 -0.31 -7.74 -7.14
C LEU A 99 1.18 -7.42 -7.35
N LEU A 100 1.94 -8.36 -7.89
CA LEU A 100 3.39 -8.24 -8.05
C LEU A 100 3.77 -7.16 -9.07
N GLY A 101 3.08 -7.11 -10.21
CA GLY A 101 3.36 -6.13 -11.27
C GLY A 101 3.32 -4.67 -10.78
N PRO A 102 2.23 -4.22 -10.11
CA PRO A 102 2.18 -2.90 -9.49
C PRO A 102 3.30 -2.64 -8.48
N MET A 103 3.67 -3.61 -7.65
CA MET A 103 4.76 -3.44 -6.68
C MET A 103 6.12 -3.32 -7.35
N GLN A 104 6.38 -4.11 -8.40
CA GLN A 104 7.60 -4.01 -9.21
C GLN A 104 7.70 -2.65 -9.91
N HIS A 105 6.58 -2.11 -10.40
CA HIS A 105 6.53 -0.76 -10.98
C HIS A 105 6.96 0.32 -9.99
N ILE A 106 6.51 0.25 -8.73
CA ILE A 106 6.98 1.18 -7.68
C ILE A 106 8.47 1.01 -7.41
N LEU A 107 8.94 -0.24 -7.26
CA LEU A 107 10.36 -0.54 -6.99
C LEU A 107 11.32 -0.09 -8.11
N ALA A 108 10.81 0.01 -9.33
CA ALA A 108 11.58 0.48 -10.48
C ALA A 108 11.71 2.02 -10.53
N LYS A 109 10.90 2.76 -9.76
CA LYS A 109 11.01 4.23 -9.66
C LYS A 109 12.18 4.59 -8.75
N GLN A 110 13.06 5.45 -9.26
CA GLN A 110 14.25 5.96 -8.55
C GLN A 110 14.00 7.41 -8.13
#